data_AF-A0A928LVA1-F1
#
_entry.id   AF-A0A928LVA1-F1
#
_cell.length_a   1.000
_cell.length_b   1.000
_cell.length_c   1.000
_cell.angle_alpha   90.00
_cell.angle_beta   90.00
_cell.angle_gamma   90.00
#
_symmetry.space_group_name_H-M   'P 1'
#
loop_
_entity.id
_entity.type
_entity.pdbx_description
1 polymer ?
#
loop_
_entity_poly.entity_id
_entity_poly.type
_entity_poly.pdbx_seq_one_letter_code
_entity_poly.pdbx_strand_id
1 'polypeptide(L)'
;MECPYCKKEMEKGFIFGGNHIRWYPEGADTMLMFPEEEGAVRLNGTGGLVTSAKAESGYCADCRVVITPIPEIEDTMDKLKKKWDAFTQRVGEESEKRQTEREAEKHQKKREKQRKKDPWEV
;
A
#
# COMPACT_ATOMS: atom_id res chain seq x y z
N MET A 1 0.12 -23.64 -18.01
CA MET A 1 1.50 -23.10 -17.90
C MET A 1 2.40 -24.02 -18.67
N GLU A 2 3.38 -23.52 -19.41
CA GLU A 2 4.36 -24.38 -20.10
C GLU A 2 5.63 -24.51 -19.27
N CYS A 3 6.20 -25.72 -19.24
CA CYS A 3 7.46 -25.98 -18.56
C CYS A 3 8.61 -25.27 -19.29
N PRO A 4 9.42 -24.43 -18.64
CA PRO A 4 10.51 -23.71 -19.29
C PRO A 4 11.62 -24.65 -19.78
N TYR A 5 11.72 -25.85 -19.21
CA TYR A 5 12.74 -26.85 -19.55
C TYR A 5 12.34 -27.72 -20.74
N CYS A 6 11.19 -28.40 -20.67
CA CYS A 6 10.76 -29.33 -21.73
C CYS A 6 9.65 -28.81 -22.65
N LYS A 7 9.15 -27.58 -22.41
CA LYS A 7 8.09 -26.91 -23.19
C LYS A 7 6.74 -27.63 -23.25
N LYS A 8 6.53 -28.67 -22.44
CA LYS A 8 5.24 -29.35 -22.30
C LYS A 8 4.30 -28.58 -21.37
N GLU A 9 3.00 -28.80 -21.54
CA GLU A 9 1.97 -28.28 -20.65
C GLU A 9 2.14 -28.86 -19.24
N MET A 10 2.10 -28.00 -18.23
CA MET A 10 2.23 -28.33 -16.83
C MET A 10 0.86 -28.52 -16.19
N GLU A 11 0.78 -29.46 -15.26
CA GLU A 11 -0.41 -29.71 -14.44
C GLU A 11 -0.61 -28.55 -13.47
N LYS A 12 -1.85 -28.05 -13.39
CA LYS A 12 -2.21 -27.00 -12.41
C LYS A 12 -2.31 -27.61 -11.02
N GLY A 13 -1.65 -27.01 -10.05
CA GLY A 13 -1.67 -27.40 -8.64
C GLY A 13 -1.46 -26.21 -7.71
N PHE A 14 -1.28 -26.48 -6.42
CA PHE A 14 -1.00 -25.44 -5.42
C PHE A 14 0.02 -25.93 -4.39
N ILE A 15 0.85 -25.00 -3.92
CA ILE A 15 1.70 -25.22 -2.74
C ILE A 15 0.87 -24.83 -1.50
N PHE A 16 0.91 -25.67 -0.47
CA PHE A 16 0.23 -25.43 0.81
C PHE A 16 1.26 -25.07 1.88
N GLY A 17 1.09 -23.91 2.51
CA GLY A 17 1.80 -23.47 3.70
C GLY A 17 0.86 -22.62 4.54
N GLY A 18 1.00 -22.65 5.87
CA GLY A 18 -0.01 -22.15 6.83
C GLY A 18 -0.45 -20.70 6.61
N ASN A 19 0.10 -19.76 7.40
CA ASN A 19 -0.38 -18.37 7.39
C ASN A 19 0.14 -17.58 6.17
N HIS A 20 1.37 -17.84 5.71
CA HIS A 20 1.93 -17.25 4.48
C HIS A 20 2.91 -18.21 3.79
N ILE A 21 2.91 -18.21 2.45
CA ILE A 21 3.95 -18.86 1.64
C ILE A 21 4.80 -17.75 1.04
N ARG A 22 6.08 -17.66 1.44
CA ARG A 22 7.01 -16.62 0.96
C ARG A 22 8.32 -17.25 0.52
N TRP A 23 8.93 -16.63 -0.47
CA TRP A 23 10.34 -16.80 -0.79
C TRP A 23 11.15 -15.71 -0.08
N TYR A 24 12.27 -16.08 0.52
CA TYR A 24 13.19 -15.18 1.20
C TYR A 24 14.52 -15.11 0.43
N PRO A 25 15.16 -13.94 0.36
CA PRO A 25 16.50 -13.81 -0.20
C PRO A 25 17.55 -14.52 0.66
N GLU A 26 18.73 -14.76 0.09
CA GLU A 26 19.86 -15.35 0.81
C GLU A 26 20.33 -14.42 1.95
N GLY A 27 20.48 -14.96 3.17
CA GLY A 27 20.90 -14.20 4.35
C GLY A 27 19.75 -13.69 5.26
N ALA A 28 18.51 -13.99 4.91
CA ALA A 28 17.32 -13.62 5.66
C ALA A 28 17.30 -14.16 7.11
N ASP A 29 17.10 -13.28 8.09
CA ASP A 29 16.83 -13.67 9.49
C ASP A 29 15.36 -14.07 9.65
N THR A 30 15.12 -15.39 9.54
CA THR A 30 13.78 -16.00 9.60
C THR A 30 13.34 -16.34 11.03
N MET A 31 14.09 -15.94 12.06
CA MET A 31 13.90 -16.41 13.44
C MET A 31 12.68 -15.79 14.14
N LEU A 32 12.14 -14.67 13.63
CA LEU A 32 10.88 -14.09 14.09
C LEU A 32 9.72 -14.60 13.21
N MET A 33 8.57 -14.93 13.79
CA MET A 33 7.43 -15.53 13.07
C MET A 33 6.85 -14.68 11.92
N PHE A 34 7.27 -13.41 11.76
CA PHE A 34 6.69 -12.46 10.80
C PHE A 34 7.67 -11.35 10.34
N PRO A 35 8.90 -11.62 9.85
CA PRO A 35 9.75 -10.56 9.35
C PRO A 35 9.26 -10.21 7.95
N GLU A 36 8.72 -9.01 7.80
CA GLU A 36 8.54 -8.37 6.50
C GLU A 36 9.91 -7.85 6.07
N GLU A 37 10.72 -8.76 5.52
CA GLU A 37 12.05 -8.42 5.03
C GLU A 37 11.93 -7.79 3.64
N GLU A 38 12.69 -6.71 3.44
CA GLU A 38 12.75 -6.01 2.17
C GLU A 38 13.28 -6.95 1.07
N GLY A 39 12.47 -7.18 0.03
CA GLY A 39 12.79 -8.12 -1.05
C GLY A 39 12.22 -9.54 -0.89
N ALA A 40 11.57 -9.86 0.23
CA ALA A 40 10.82 -11.12 0.34
C ALA A 40 9.61 -11.12 -0.61
N VAL A 41 9.40 -12.23 -1.31
CA VAL A 41 8.34 -12.34 -2.32
C VAL A 41 7.21 -13.22 -1.80
N ARG A 42 6.02 -12.65 -1.70
CA ARG A 42 4.81 -13.37 -1.31
C ARG A 42 4.28 -14.19 -2.49
N LEU A 43 4.12 -15.49 -2.28
CA LEU A 43 3.69 -16.42 -3.33
C LEU A 43 2.18 -16.69 -3.32
N ASN A 44 1.44 -16.22 -2.30
CA ASN A 44 -0.02 -16.32 -2.22
C ASN A 44 -0.71 -14.96 -2.34
N GLY A 45 -1.69 -14.84 -3.25
CA GLY A 45 -2.42 -13.58 -3.48
C GLY A 45 -3.45 -13.24 -2.39
N THR A 46 -3.96 -14.24 -1.65
CA THR A 46 -4.91 -14.04 -0.54
C THR A 46 -4.37 -14.65 0.74
N GLY A 47 -4.38 -13.85 1.80
CA GLY A 47 -4.09 -14.30 3.15
C GLY A 47 -4.65 -13.25 4.07
N GLY A 48 -5.94 -13.38 4.37
CA GLY A 48 -6.48 -12.85 5.61
C GLY A 48 -6.05 -13.77 6.76
N LEU A 49 -6.19 -13.29 8.00
CA LEU A 49 -5.81 -13.99 9.25
C LEU A 49 -6.32 -15.44 9.40
N VAL A 50 -7.22 -15.92 8.52
CA VAL A 50 -7.98 -17.17 8.70
C VAL A 50 -7.98 -18.07 7.45
N THR A 51 -7.40 -17.65 6.32
CA THR A 51 -7.46 -18.44 5.07
C THR A 51 -6.11 -19.04 4.75
N SER A 52 -6.03 -20.38 4.75
CA SER A 52 -4.86 -21.14 4.29
C SER A 52 -4.36 -20.61 2.95
N ALA A 53 -3.13 -20.09 2.94
CA ALA A 53 -2.50 -19.50 1.78
C ALA A 53 -2.33 -20.55 0.67
N LYS A 54 -3.08 -20.43 -0.43
CA LYS A 54 -2.85 -21.22 -1.64
C LYS A 54 -2.08 -20.37 -2.65
N ALA A 55 -0.92 -20.86 -3.07
CA ALA A 55 -0.15 -20.30 -4.18
C ALA A 55 -0.42 -21.15 -5.42
N GLU A 56 -0.89 -20.54 -6.51
CA GLU A 56 -1.06 -21.26 -7.78
C GLU A 56 0.30 -21.72 -8.28
N SER A 57 0.40 -22.97 -8.75
CA SER A 57 1.66 -23.53 -9.23
C SER A 57 1.42 -24.49 -10.39
N GLY A 58 2.38 -24.60 -11.29
CA GLY A 58 2.44 -25.65 -12.31
C GLY A 58 3.40 -26.73 -11.87
N TYR A 59 3.04 -28.01 -12.03
CA TYR A 59 3.94 -29.15 -11.90
C TYR A 59 4.21 -29.77 -13.28
N CYS A 60 5.49 -30.00 -13.58
CA CYS A 60 5.90 -30.78 -14.75
C CYS A 60 6.37 -32.16 -14.30
N ALA A 61 5.63 -33.21 -14.66
CA ALA A 61 5.99 -34.58 -14.31
C ALA A 61 7.30 -35.05 -14.96
N ASP A 62 7.53 -34.70 -16.24
CA ASP A 62 8.74 -35.10 -16.98
C ASP A 62 10.01 -34.49 -16.40
N CYS A 63 9.98 -33.20 -16.05
CA CYS A 63 11.15 -32.50 -15.51
C CYS A 63 11.22 -32.54 -13.98
N ARG A 64 10.16 -32.99 -13.31
CA ARG A 64 10.00 -32.98 -11.84
C ARG A 64 10.21 -31.60 -11.22
N VAL A 65 9.68 -30.57 -11.88
CA VAL A 65 9.79 -29.16 -11.44
C VAL A 65 8.40 -28.63 -11.06
N VAL A 66 8.35 -27.84 -9.99
CA VAL A 66 7.20 -27.00 -9.63
C VAL A 66 7.56 -25.53 -9.90
N ILE A 67 6.68 -24.81 -10.58
CA ILE A 67 6.84 -23.37 -10.86
C ILE A 67 5.65 -22.64 -10.26
N THR A 68 5.94 -21.68 -9.39
CA THR A 68 4.93 -20.83 -8.75
C THR A 68 5.13 -19.42 -9.30
N PRO A 69 4.26 -18.93 -10.20
CA PRO A 69 4.33 -17.55 -10.65
C PRO A 69 4.04 -16.62 -9.47
N ILE A 70 4.75 -15.50 -9.43
CA ILE A 70 4.49 -14.45 -8.45
C ILE A 70 3.19 -13.76 -8.87
N PRO A 71 2.12 -13.77 -8.06
CA PRO A 71 0.90 -13.07 -8.40
C PRO A 71 1.13 -11.55 -8.32
N GLU A 72 0.40 -10.78 -9.13
CA GLU A 72 0.33 -9.33 -8.96
C GLU A 72 -0.48 -9.02 -7.69
N ILE A 73 0.19 -8.59 -6.62
CA ILE A 73 -0.45 -8.25 -5.35
C ILE A 73 -0.41 -6.72 -5.20
N GLU A 74 -1.56 -6.05 -5.20
CA GLU A 74 -1.63 -4.68 -4.71
C GLU A 74 -1.49 -4.71 -3.19
N ASP A 75 -0.34 -4.23 -2.69
CA ASP A 75 -0.08 -4.28 -1.27
C ASP A 75 -1.09 -3.41 -0.51
N THR A 76 -1.67 -3.99 0.54
CA THR A 76 -2.72 -3.32 1.32
C THR A 76 -2.20 -2.04 1.99
N MET A 77 -0.89 -1.98 2.24
CA MET A 77 -0.18 -0.81 2.76
C MET A 77 -0.12 0.34 1.75
N ASP A 78 0.00 0.05 0.45
CA ASP A 78 -0.05 1.08 -0.61
C ASP A 78 -1.43 1.71 -0.73
N LYS A 79 -2.50 0.91 -0.54
CA LYS A 79 -3.89 1.43 -0.46
C LYS A 79 -4.10 2.28 0.79
N LEU A 80 -3.55 1.90 1.93
CA LEU A 80 -3.63 2.66 3.18
C LEU A 80 -2.85 3.98 3.09
N LYS A 81 -1.64 3.96 2.51
CA LYS A 81 -0.82 5.15 2.27
C LYS A 81 -1.50 6.13 1.33
N LYS A 82 -2.03 5.67 0.18
CA LYS A 82 -2.83 6.52 -0.73
C LYS A 82 -4.04 7.16 -0.05
N LYS A 83 -4.74 6.42 0.82
CA LYS A 83 -5.87 6.96 1.58
C LYS A 83 -5.43 7.98 2.62
N TRP A 84 -4.30 7.75 3.30
CA TRP A 84 -3.74 8.69 4.26
C TRP A 84 -3.26 9.98 3.60
N ASP A 85 -2.53 9.88 2.48
CA ASP A 85 -2.05 11.02 1.71
C ASP A 85 -3.22 11.88 1.19
N ALA A 86 -4.26 11.24 0.65
CA ALA A 86 -5.48 11.93 0.21
C ALA A 86 -6.22 12.62 1.36
N PHE A 87 -6.24 12.02 2.54
CA PHE A 87 -6.82 12.64 3.74
C PHE A 87 -5.98 13.84 4.21
N THR A 88 -4.66 13.71 4.24
CA THR A 88 -3.73 14.75 4.72
C THR A 88 -3.77 15.99 3.83
N GLN A 89 -3.82 15.81 2.50
CA GLN A 89 -3.99 16.91 1.55
C GLN A 89 -5.31 17.67 1.78
N ARG A 90 -6.42 16.94 1.99
CA ARG A 90 -7.73 17.54 2.22
C ARG A 90 -7.78 18.37 3.49
N VAL A 91 -7.16 17.89 4.57
CA VAL A 91 -7.04 18.60 5.85
C VAL A 91 -6.15 19.85 5.69
N GLY A 92 -5.07 19.75 4.93
CA GLY A 92 -4.19 20.88 4.59
C GLY A 92 -4.94 22.00 3.86
N GLU A 93 -5.60 21.66 2.75
CA GLU A 93 -6.36 22.63 1.95
C GLU A 93 -7.49 23.31 2.73
N GLU A 94 -8.18 22.58 3.62
CA GLU A 94 -9.24 23.13 4.46
C GLU A 94 -8.68 24.07 5.54
N SER A 95 -7.49 23.78 6.06
CA SER A 95 -6.81 24.62 7.04
C SER A 95 -6.33 25.95 6.43
N GLU A 96 -5.79 25.92 5.21
CA GLU A 96 -5.34 27.11 4.48
C GLU A 96 -6.52 28.02 4.09
N LYS A 97 -7.64 27.43 3.66
CA LYS A 97 -8.88 28.18 3.39
C LYS A 97 -9.43 28.86 4.64
N ARG A 98 -9.45 28.18 5.78
CA ARG A 98 -9.85 28.79 7.06
C ARG A 98 -8.91 29.90 7.53
N GLN A 99 -7.61 29.76 7.26
CA GLN A 99 -6.62 30.75 7.66
C GLN A 99 -6.72 32.01 6.80
N THR A 100 -6.87 31.84 5.48
CA THR A 100 -7.09 32.95 4.53
C THR A 100 -8.42 33.67 4.77
N GLU A 101 -9.50 32.96 5.09
CA GLU A 101 -10.77 33.57 5.50
C GLU A 101 -10.62 34.40 6.78
N ARG A 102 -9.95 33.85 7.81
CA ARG A 102 -9.70 34.57 9.07
C ARG A 102 -8.82 35.80 8.88
N GLU A 103 -7.82 35.74 8.00
CA GLU A 103 -6.96 36.87 7.66
C GLU A 103 -7.70 37.93 6.85
N ALA A 104 -8.52 37.53 5.87
CA ALA A 104 -9.38 38.42 5.12
C ALA A 104 -10.41 39.12 6.03
N GLU A 105 -11.03 38.39 6.96
CA GLU A 105 -11.98 38.94 7.93
C GLU A 105 -11.31 39.95 8.87
N LYS A 106 -10.09 39.64 9.37
CA LYS A 106 -9.30 40.59 10.17
C LYS A 106 -8.94 41.84 9.38
N HIS A 107 -8.56 41.70 8.11
CA HIS A 107 -8.22 42.82 7.24
C HIS A 107 -9.45 43.70 6.95
N GLN A 108 -10.61 43.10 6.69
CA GLN A 108 -11.87 43.81 6.49
C GLN A 108 -12.30 44.59 7.74
N LYS A 109 -12.24 43.96 8.92
CA LYS A 109 -12.52 44.62 10.21
C LYS A 109 -11.56 45.80 10.49
N LYS A 110 -10.28 45.69 10.14
CA LYS A 110 -9.31 46.80 10.25
C LYS A 110 -9.68 47.97 9.32
N ARG A 111 -10.03 47.70 8.06
CA ARG A 111 -10.44 48.74 7.10
C ARG A 111 -11.74 49.45 7.51
N GLU A 112 -12.70 48.70 8.06
CA GLU A 112 -13.94 49.29 8.57
C GLU A 112 -13.71 50.20 9.78
N LYS A 113 -12.84 49.76 10.72
CA LYS A 113 -12.42 50.61 11.85
C LYS A 113 -11.66 51.86 11.41
N GLN A 114 -10.86 51.79 10.35
CA GLN A 114 -10.20 52.97 9.77
C GLN A 114 -11.19 53.93 9.10
N ARG A 115 -12.22 53.43 8.39
CA ARG A 115 -13.27 54.27 7.80
C ARG A 115 -14.18 54.95 8.84
N LYS A 116 -14.36 54.32 10.00
CA LYS A 116 -15.17 54.84 11.12
C LYS A 116 -14.38 55.74 12.08
N LYS A 117 -13.07 55.92 11.89
CA LYS A 117 -12.29 56.88 12.65
C LYS A 117 -12.49 58.27 12.05
N ASP A 118 -13.03 59.19 12.84
CA ASP A 118 -13.24 60.56 12.38
C ASP A 118 -11.89 61.28 12.17
N PRO A 119 -11.70 62.01 11.06
CA PRO A 119 -10.41 62.62 10.70
C PRO A 119 -9.87 63.69 11.66
N TRP A 120 -10.64 64.11 12.67
CA TRP A 120 -10.32 65.23 13.56
C TRP A 120 -10.25 64.87 15.04
N GLU A 121 -10.21 63.58 15.40
CA GLU A 121 -9.85 63.17 16.76
C GLU A 121 -8.31 63.09 16.89
N VAL A 122 -7.68 64.24 17.16
CA VAL A 122 -6.31 64.34 17.71
C VAL A 122 -6.33 65.30 18.89
#